data_AF-A0A2P5CJY8-F1
#
_entry.id   AF-A0A2P5CJY8-F1
#
_cell.length_a   1.000
_cell.length_b   1.000
_cell.length_c   1.000
_cell.angle_alpha   90.00
_cell.angle_beta   90.00
_cell.angle_gamma   90.00
#
_symmetry.space_group_name_H-M   'P 1'
#
loop_
_entity.id
_entity.type
_entity.pdbx_description
1 polymer ?
#
loop_
_entity_poly.entity_id
_entity_poly.type
_entity_poly.pdbx_seq_one_letter_code
_entity_poly.pdbx_strand_id
1 'polypeptide(L)'
;MDEEIRWEERLGALTHILTSPTNSPSLYSQFFVSTQIPCYLNWDYPPVLCPKSSETFPSLHLRWGISLFLKRVSRFGVPQTSWRSKCPFLQPPPLILAKGVEEAQWGEEQRRHYFRKRLRRKRLLTDINPMIPILVPNLLLFSLLLWNPIPP
;
A
#
# COMPACT_ATOMS: atom_id res chain seq x y z
N MET A 1 -14.25 14.72 17.21
CA MET A 1 -14.79 13.87 18.28
C MET A 1 -15.29 12.59 17.64
N ASP A 2 -14.45 11.56 17.70
CA ASP A 2 -14.82 10.21 17.31
C ASP A 2 -15.87 9.73 18.32
N GLU A 3 -16.98 9.19 17.83
CA GLU A 3 -17.83 8.38 18.70
C GLU A 3 -16.93 7.27 19.25
N GLU A 4 -17.06 6.97 20.53
CA GLU A 4 -16.17 6.08 21.24
C GLU A 4 -16.44 4.63 20.80
N ILE A 5 -16.01 4.27 19.59
CA ILE A 5 -16.16 2.94 19.02
C ILE A 5 -15.49 1.95 19.97
N ARG A 6 -16.24 0.95 20.42
CA ARG A 6 -15.72 -0.04 21.38
C ARG A 6 -14.60 -0.84 20.73
N TRP A 7 -13.62 -1.21 21.53
CA TRP A 7 -12.46 -1.98 21.05
C TRP A 7 -12.86 -3.30 20.38
N GLU A 8 -13.91 -3.95 20.88
CA GLU A 8 -14.46 -5.21 20.35
C GLU A 8 -15.00 -5.04 18.91
N GLU A 9 -15.71 -3.95 18.64
CA GLU A 9 -16.23 -3.62 17.31
C GLU A 9 -15.08 -3.35 16.34
N ARG A 10 -14.03 -2.66 16.81
CA ARG A 10 -12.81 -2.44 16.03
C ARG A 10 -12.11 -3.73 15.67
N LEU A 11 -11.99 -4.65 16.64
CA LEU A 11 -11.41 -5.96 16.41
C LEU A 11 -12.22 -6.77 15.40
N GLY A 12 -13.56 -6.75 15.50
CA GLY A 12 -14.44 -7.42 14.53
C GLY A 12 -14.21 -6.92 13.10
N ALA A 13 -14.17 -5.59 12.93
CA ALA A 13 -14.02 -4.98 11.62
C ALA A 13 -12.63 -5.25 11.04
N LEU A 14 -11.59 -5.08 11.86
CA LEU A 14 -10.22 -5.38 11.47
C LEU A 14 -10.05 -6.86 11.11
N THR A 15 -10.66 -7.77 11.87
CA THR A 15 -10.59 -9.20 11.58
C THR A 15 -11.23 -9.51 10.24
N HIS A 16 -12.41 -8.93 9.94
CA HIS A 16 -13.04 -9.09 8.64
C HIS A 16 -12.16 -8.54 7.50
N ILE A 17 -11.63 -7.32 7.64
CA ILE A 17 -10.78 -6.68 6.63
C ILE A 17 -9.49 -7.47 6.41
N LEU A 18 -8.90 -7.95 7.50
CA LEU A 18 -7.65 -8.68 7.45
C LEU A 18 -7.84 -10.07 6.87
N THR A 19 -8.94 -10.78 7.15
CA THR A 19 -9.22 -12.15 6.66
C THR A 19 -9.78 -12.19 5.25
N SER A 20 -10.48 -11.14 4.82
CA SER A 20 -11.07 -11.01 3.49
C SER A 20 -10.57 -9.74 2.79
N PRO A 21 -9.26 -9.63 2.51
CA PRO A 21 -8.72 -8.47 1.84
C PRO A 21 -9.36 -8.39 0.45
N THR A 22 -10.00 -7.27 0.11
CA THR A 22 -10.58 -7.04 -1.22
C THR A 22 -10.51 -5.56 -1.61
N ASN A 23 -10.31 -5.27 -2.91
CA ASN A 23 -10.43 -3.91 -3.46
C ASN A 23 -11.87 -3.58 -3.90
N SER A 24 -12.74 -4.58 -3.91
CA SER A 24 -14.15 -4.47 -4.29
C SER A 24 -14.99 -5.21 -3.23
N PRO A 25 -15.25 -4.56 -2.09
CA PRO A 25 -15.97 -5.21 -1.00
C PRO A 25 -17.38 -5.61 -1.43
N SER A 26 -17.81 -6.83 -1.08
CA SER A 26 -19.19 -7.27 -1.28
C SER A 26 -20.16 -6.45 -0.43
N LEU A 27 -21.45 -6.42 -0.79
CA LEU A 27 -22.47 -5.70 -0.02
C LEU A 27 -22.48 -6.14 1.45
N TYR A 28 -22.36 -7.45 1.71
CA TYR A 28 -22.27 -7.99 3.07
C TYR A 28 -21.10 -7.36 3.85
N SER A 29 -19.91 -7.33 3.24
CA SER A 29 -18.72 -6.76 3.88
C SER A 29 -18.87 -5.27 4.13
N GLN A 30 -19.51 -4.54 3.21
CA GLN A 30 -19.81 -3.12 3.38
C GLN A 30 -20.74 -2.87 4.57
N PHE A 31 -21.84 -3.61 4.66
CA PHE A 31 -22.78 -3.47 5.77
C PHE A 31 -22.14 -3.90 7.10
N PHE A 32 -21.45 -5.03 7.13
CA PHE A 32 -20.76 -5.52 8.33
C PHE A 32 -19.75 -4.53 8.90
N VAL A 33 -18.93 -3.91 8.04
CA VAL A 33 -17.96 -2.91 8.50
C VAL A 33 -18.69 -1.63 8.92
N SER A 34 -19.73 -1.22 8.19
CA SER A 34 -20.50 -0.02 8.53
C SER A 34 -21.30 -0.15 9.83
N THR A 35 -21.71 -1.35 10.24
CA THR A 35 -22.41 -1.55 11.51
C THR A 35 -21.47 -1.45 12.71
N GLN A 36 -20.21 -1.87 12.53
CA GLN A 36 -19.20 -1.83 13.59
C GLN A 36 -18.48 -0.48 13.67
N ILE A 37 -18.20 0.11 12.51
CA ILE A 37 -17.46 1.37 12.39
C ILE A 37 -18.18 2.25 11.36
N PRO A 38 -19.21 2.99 11.80
CA PRO A 38 -20.14 3.64 10.87
C PRO A 38 -19.55 4.89 10.19
N CYS A 39 -18.60 5.59 10.80
CA CYS A 39 -18.17 6.93 10.36
C CYS A 39 -16.68 7.07 10.00
N TYR A 40 -16.00 5.98 9.64
CA TYR A 40 -14.56 6.05 9.34
C TYR A 40 -14.26 6.36 7.86
N LEU A 41 -13.67 7.53 7.59
CA LEU A 41 -13.49 8.07 6.23
C LEU A 41 -12.24 7.58 5.47
N ASN A 42 -11.27 6.97 6.15
CA ASN A 42 -9.97 6.60 5.54
C ASN A 42 -9.92 5.16 5.00
N TRP A 43 -11.06 4.48 4.90
CA TRP A 43 -11.16 3.10 4.41
C TRP A 43 -11.84 3.00 3.05
N ASP A 44 -11.66 1.84 2.42
CA ASP A 44 -12.27 1.51 1.14
C ASP A 44 -13.78 1.17 1.26
N TYR A 45 -14.32 1.20 2.49
CA TYR A 45 -15.71 0.92 2.83
C TYR A 45 -16.54 2.20 2.94
N PRO A 46 -17.77 2.23 2.38
CA PRO A 46 -18.63 3.40 2.44
C PRO A 46 -19.23 3.58 3.84
N PRO A 47 -19.30 4.82 4.36
CA PRO A 47 -19.91 5.15 5.64
C PRO A 47 -21.44 5.26 5.54
N VAL A 48 -22.12 4.15 5.21
CA VAL A 48 -23.56 4.11 4.89
C VAL A 48 -24.44 4.33 6.13
N LEU A 49 -24.04 3.80 7.28
CA LEU A 49 -24.81 3.83 8.53
C LEU A 49 -24.32 4.90 9.51
N CYS A 50 -23.58 5.90 9.04
CA CYS A 50 -23.07 6.98 9.89
C CYS A 50 -24.22 7.84 10.43
N PRO A 51 -24.43 7.92 11.76
CA PRO A 51 -25.48 8.75 12.35
C PRO A 51 -25.21 10.25 12.21
N LYS A 52 -23.97 10.65 11.91
CA LYS A 52 -23.59 12.05 11.69
C LYS A 52 -24.20 12.53 10.36
N SER A 53 -25.36 13.18 10.48
CA SER A 53 -26.14 13.68 9.36
C SER A 53 -25.32 14.63 8.48
N SER A 54 -25.59 14.57 7.18
CA SER A 54 -24.94 15.32 6.11
C SER A 54 -25.27 16.82 6.11
N GLU A 55 -25.53 17.42 7.28
CA GLU A 55 -26.05 18.80 7.39
C GLU A 55 -24.98 19.86 7.13
N THR A 56 -23.70 19.47 7.11
CA THR A 56 -22.60 20.37 6.75
C THR A 56 -22.04 20.01 5.37
N PHE A 57 -22.11 20.92 4.41
CA PHE A 57 -21.43 20.77 3.14
C PHE A 57 -19.90 20.81 3.35
N PRO A 58 -19.09 19.95 2.69
CA PRO A 58 -19.48 18.85 1.80
C PRO A 58 -20.01 17.64 2.57
N SER A 59 -20.98 16.94 1.98
CA SER A 59 -21.61 15.74 2.56
C SER A 59 -20.56 14.67 2.87
N LEU A 60 -20.85 13.83 3.87
CA LEU A 60 -19.92 12.83 4.36
C LEU A 60 -19.51 11.83 3.25
N HIS A 61 -20.46 11.43 2.40
CA HIS A 61 -20.18 10.59 1.22
C HIS A 61 -19.29 11.28 0.19
N LEU A 62 -19.42 12.60 0.01
CA LEU A 62 -18.57 13.36 -0.91
C LEU A 62 -17.14 13.43 -0.37
N ARG A 63 -16.98 13.70 0.94
CA ARG A 63 -15.65 13.67 1.60
C ARG A 63 -14.98 12.31 1.46
N TRP A 64 -15.74 11.23 1.65
CA TRP A 64 -15.26 9.86 1.45
C TRP A 64 -14.90 9.58 -0.02
N GLY A 65 -15.74 10.01 -0.97
CA GLY A 65 -15.45 9.88 -2.40
C GLY A 65 -14.16 10.60 -2.79
N ILE A 66 -13.95 11.81 -2.29
CA ILE A 66 -12.71 12.58 -2.48
C ILE A 66 -11.51 11.86 -1.83
N SER A 67 -11.65 11.34 -0.61
CA SER A 67 -10.54 10.64 0.07
C SER A 67 -10.10 9.40 -0.73
N LEU A 68 -11.05 8.62 -1.24
CA LEU A 68 -10.77 7.48 -2.12
C LEU A 68 -10.13 7.89 -3.43
N PHE A 69 -10.62 8.96 -4.05
CA PHE A 69 -10.07 9.49 -5.28
C PHE A 69 -8.61 9.92 -5.08
N LEU A 70 -8.33 10.74 -4.06
CA LEU A 70 -6.97 11.18 -3.73
C LEU A 70 -6.06 9.99 -3.40
N LYS A 71 -6.55 8.99 -2.67
CA LYS A 71 -5.82 7.75 -2.36
C LYS A 71 -5.49 6.92 -3.62
N ARG A 72 -6.31 6.98 -4.67
CA ARG A 72 -6.03 6.31 -5.95
C ARG A 72 -5.06 7.12 -6.81
N VAL A 73 -5.24 8.44 -6.87
CA VAL A 73 -4.38 9.37 -7.62
C VAL A 73 -2.96 9.40 -7.05
N SER A 74 -2.80 9.42 -5.72
CA SER A 74 -1.48 9.38 -5.08
C SER A 74 -0.67 8.13 -5.42
N ARG A 75 -1.37 7.04 -5.79
CA ARG A 75 -0.77 5.77 -6.20
C ARG A 75 -0.60 5.65 -7.72
N PHE A 76 -0.88 6.69 -8.49
CA PHE A 76 -0.83 6.66 -9.96
C PHE A 76 -1.62 5.49 -10.55
N GLY A 77 -2.73 5.08 -9.91
CA GLY A 77 -3.56 3.95 -10.35
C GLY A 77 -2.94 2.56 -10.10
N VAL A 78 -1.78 2.47 -9.44
CA VAL A 78 -1.16 1.18 -9.08
C VAL A 78 -1.96 0.54 -7.93
N PRO A 79 -2.33 -0.75 -8.05
CA PRO A 79 -3.05 -1.44 -6.98
C PRO A 79 -2.22 -1.51 -5.69
N GLN A 80 -2.91 -1.68 -4.56
CA GLN A 80 -2.23 -1.85 -3.27
C GLN A 80 -1.47 -3.18 -3.26
N THR A 81 -0.16 -3.11 -3.44
CA THR A 81 0.71 -4.28 -3.34
C THR A 81 1.14 -4.49 -1.90
N SER A 82 1.24 -5.73 -1.45
CA SER A 82 1.77 -6.02 -0.12
C SER A 82 3.03 -6.87 -0.15
N TRP A 83 3.89 -6.64 0.85
CA TRP A 83 5.17 -7.34 1.05
C TRP A 83 5.04 -8.51 2.05
N ARG A 84 3.82 -8.94 2.35
CA ARG A 84 3.56 -9.98 3.36
C ARG A 84 4.29 -11.28 3.01
N SER A 85 4.80 -11.96 4.03
CA SER A 85 5.51 -13.22 3.87
C SER A 85 4.55 -14.28 3.32
N LYS A 86 5.06 -15.08 2.38
CA LYS A 86 4.26 -16.09 1.68
C LYS A 86 4.19 -17.44 2.39
N CYS A 87 4.37 -17.44 3.72
CA CYS A 87 4.26 -18.69 4.47
C CYS A 87 2.81 -19.17 4.40
N PRO A 88 2.56 -20.43 4.04
CA PRO A 88 1.20 -20.97 3.91
C PRO A 88 0.40 -20.93 5.22
N PHE A 89 1.10 -20.72 6.35
CA PHE A 89 0.54 -20.68 7.69
C PHE A 89 0.07 -19.29 8.13
N LEU A 90 0.34 -18.23 7.35
CA LEU A 90 -0.14 -16.87 7.64
C LEU A 90 -1.36 -16.57 6.78
N GLN A 91 -2.54 -16.68 7.37
CA GLN A 91 -3.78 -16.26 6.72
C GLN A 91 -4.04 -14.75 6.89
N PRO A 92 -4.56 -14.09 5.85
CA PRO A 92 -4.72 -14.55 4.46
C PRO A 92 -3.54 -14.13 3.56
N PRO A 93 -3.37 -14.84 2.43
CA PRO A 93 -2.39 -14.48 1.43
C PRO A 93 -2.62 -13.06 0.89
N PRO A 94 -1.55 -12.35 0.49
CA PRO A 94 -1.65 -11.02 -0.07
C PRO A 94 -2.43 -11.00 -1.39
N LEU A 95 -3.42 -10.11 -1.50
CA LEU A 95 -4.26 -9.91 -2.69
C LEU A 95 -3.47 -9.69 -3.99
N ILE A 96 -2.49 -8.79 -3.94
CA ILE A 96 -1.70 -8.36 -5.09
C ILE A 96 -0.24 -8.29 -4.63
N LEU A 97 0.60 -9.08 -5.29
CA LEU A 97 2.02 -9.14 -5.00
C LEU A 97 2.72 -7.90 -5.55
N ALA A 98 3.65 -7.36 -4.75
CA ALA A 98 4.50 -6.28 -5.21
C ALA A 98 5.35 -6.70 -6.41
N LYS A 99 5.60 -5.78 -7.35
CA LYS A 99 6.46 -6.03 -8.51
C LYS A 99 7.84 -6.53 -8.03
N GLY A 100 8.22 -7.75 -8.42
CA GLY A 100 9.45 -8.43 -7.97
C GLY A 100 9.24 -9.49 -6.89
N VAL A 101 8.03 -9.59 -6.33
CA VAL A 101 7.61 -10.68 -5.46
C VAL A 101 6.80 -11.67 -6.31
N GLU A 102 7.40 -12.80 -6.67
CA GLU A 102 6.71 -13.87 -7.42
C GLU A 102 5.71 -14.60 -6.52
N GLU A 103 4.94 -15.59 -6.97
CA GLU A 103 4.12 -16.40 -6.05
C GLU A 103 4.98 -17.34 -5.21
N ALA A 104 4.46 -17.84 -4.09
CA ALA A 104 5.16 -18.83 -3.26
C ALA A 104 4.97 -20.20 -3.88
N GLN A 105 6.03 -20.73 -4.45
CA GLN A 105 6.02 -22.05 -5.05
C GLN A 105 6.81 -23.01 -4.16
N TRP A 106 6.10 -23.79 -3.34
CA TRP A 106 6.69 -24.64 -2.30
C TRP A 106 6.90 -26.10 -2.71
N GLY A 107 6.59 -26.48 -3.95
CA GLY A 107 6.87 -27.83 -4.48
C GLY A 107 8.37 -28.10 -4.63
N GLU A 108 8.79 -29.37 -4.62
CA GLU A 108 10.23 -29.72 -4.69
C GLU A 108 10.92 -29.17 -5.94
N GLU A 109 10.30 -29.33 -7.10
CA GLU A 109 10.83 -28.85 -8.38
C GLU A 109 10.92 -27.32 -8.41
N GLN A 110 9.90 -26.66 -7.87
CA GLN A 110 9.83 -25.21 -7.81
C GLN A 110 10.88 -24.63 -6.85
N ARG A 111 11.14 -25.29 -5.72
CA ARG A 111 12.22 -24.93 -4.79
C ARG A 111 13.59 -25.02 -5.48
N ARG A 112 13.84 -26.09 -6.24
CA ARG A 112 15.07 -26.25 -7.03
C ARG A 112 15.20 -25.13 -8.07
N HIS A 113 14.12 -24.80 -8.76
CA HIS A 113 14.09 -23.70 -9.74
C HIS A 113 14.36 -22.33 -9.10
N TYR A 114 13.72 -22.04 -7.96
CA TYR A 114 13.96 -20.81 -7.20
C TYR A 114 15.42 -20.68 -6.76
N PHE A 115 16.01 -21.77 -6.25
CA PHE A 115 17.42 -21.79 -5.86
C PHE A 115 18.36 -21.51 -7.04
N ARG A 116 18.14 -22.17 -8.18
CA ARG A 116 18.90 -21.92 -9.43
C ARG A 116 18.76 -20.47 -9.90
N LYS A 117 17.55 -19.91 -9.85
CA LYS A 117 17.29 -18.51 -10.20
C LYS A 117 18.03 -17.55 -9.27
N ARG A 118 18.05 -17.84 -7.97
CA ARG A 118 18.78 -17.04 -6.97
C ARG A 118 20.30 -17.07 -7.22
N LEU A 119 20.87 -18.23 -7.53
CA LEU A 119 22.28 -18.36 -7.89
C LEU A 119 22.64 -17.60 -9.18
N ARG A 120 21.70 -17.50 -10.13
CA ARG A 120 21.88 -16.77 -11.40
C ARG A 120 21.68 -15.25 -11.28
N ARG A 121 21.16 -14.74 -10.16
CA ARG A 121 21.01 -13.28 -10.00
C ARG A 121 22.40 -12.65 -9.95
N LYS A 122 22.73 -11.84 -10.96
CA LYS A 122 23.92 -10.98 -10.95
C LYS A 122 23.88 -10.11 -9.69
N ARG A 123 25.04 -9.88 -9.05
CA ARG A 123 25.14 -8.89 -7.97
C ARG A 123 24.66 -7.55 -8.55
N LEU A 124 23.71 -6.91 -7.88
CA LEU A 124 23.04 -5.66 -8.31
C LEU A 124 23.99 -4.44 -8.49
N LEU A 125 25.31 -4.64 -8.39
CA LEU A 125 26.30 -3.58 -8.21
C LEU A 125 27.46 -3.66 -9.21
N THR A 126 27.44 -4.55 -10.21
CA THR A 126 28.65 -4.78 -11.03
C THR A 126 28.64 -4.18 -12.43
N ASP A 127 27.53 -3.59 -12.89
CA ASP A 127 27.47 -3.04 -14.26
C ASP A 127 27.77 -1.52 -14.31
N ILE A 128 27.86 -0.84 -13.16
CA ILE A 128 28.23 0.57 -13.06
C ILE A 128 29.64 0.65 -12.49
N ASN A 129 30.54 1.39 -13.14
CA ASN A 129 31.89 1.62 -12.63
C ASN A 129 31.80 2.18 -11.20
N PRO A 130 32.46 1.57 -10.20
CA PRO A 130 32.38 1.97 -8.79
C PRO A 130 32.75 3.43 -8.52
N MET A 131 33.45 4.09 -9.45
CA MET A 131 33.80 5.51 -9.34
C MET A 131 32.65 6.45 -9.69
N ILE A 132 31.64 6.03 -10.45
CA ILE A 132 30.50 6.88 -10.87
C ILE A 132 29.73 7.48 -9.69
N PRO A 133 29.30 6.71 -8.67
CA PRO A 133 28.58 7.28 -7.53
C PRO A 133 29.41 8.24 -6.68
N ILE A 134 30.74 8.25 -6.81
CA ILE A 134 31.66 9.17 -6.12
C ILE A 134 31.94 10.41 -6.99
N LEU A 135 32.21 10.21 -8.29
CA LEU A 135 32.55 11.29 -9.23
C LEU A 135 31.37 12.21 -9.51
N VAL A 136 30.15 11.67 -9.71
CA VAL A 136 28.99 12.47 -10.13
C VAL A 136 28.63 13.55 -9.10
N PRO A 137 28.50 13.25 -7.78
CA PRO A 137 28.24 14.28 -6.78
C PRO A 137 29.38 15.30 -6.65
N ASN A 138 30.63 14.85 -6.72
CA ASN A 138 31.80 15.71 -6.55
C ASN A 138 31.96 16.68 -7.74
N LEU A 139 31.72 16.23 -8.97
CA LEU A 139 31.76 17.08 -10.15
C LEU A 139 30.59 18.08 -10.17
N LEU A 140 29.42 17.70 -9.66
CA LEU A 140 28.27 18.60 -9.52
C LEU A 140 28.51 19.67 -8.44
N LEU A 141 29.15 19.33 -7.32
CA LEU A 141 29.59 20.30 -6.33
C LEU A 141 30.67 21.24 -6.89
N PHE A 142 31.62 20.69 -7.66
CA PHE A 142 32.68 21.47 -8.29
C PHE A 142 32.12 22.45 -9.34
N SER A 143 31.11 22.06 -10.11
CA SER A 143 30.46 22.96 -11.07
C SER A 143 29.71 24.10 -10.39
N LEU A 144 29.06 23.84 -9.24
CA LEU A 144 28.42 24.88 -8.42
C LEU A 144 29.41 25.85 -7.78
N LEU A 145 30.65 25.44 -7.53
CA LEU A 145 31.71 26.34 -7.05
C LEU A 145 32.23 27.26 -8.17
N LEU A 146 32.25 26.77 -9.41
CA LEU A 146 32.71 27.55 -10.57
C LEU A 146 31.62 28.44 -11.16
N TRP A 147 30.35 28.10 -10.95
CA TRP A 147 29.22 28.88 -11.42
C TRP A 147 28.53 29.54 -10.23
N ASN A 148 28.61 30.87 -10.11
CA ASN A 148 27.76 31.63 -9.20
C ASN A 148 26.34 31.71 -9.78
N PRO A 149 25.34 30.99 -9.24
CA PRO A 149 23.98 31.02 -9.78
C PRO A 149 23.22 32.30 -9.38
N ILE A 150 23.83 33.12 -8.53
CA ILE A 150 23.27 34.36 -8.00
C ILE A 150 24.03 35.53 -8.67
N PRO A 151 23.45 36.21 -9.67
CA PRO A 151 24.00 37.49 -10.12
C PRO A 151 23.91 38.53 -9.00
N PRO A 152 24.76 39.58 -9.02
CA PRO A 152 24.73 40.65 -8.02
C PRO A 152 23.41 41.41 -7.99
#